data_AF-A0A9D4C2W5-F1
#
_entry.id   AF-A0A9D4C2W5-F1
#
_cell.length_a   1.000
_cell.length_b   1.000
_cell.length_c   1.000
_cell.angle_alpha   90.00
_cell.angle_beta   90.00
_cell.angle_gamma   90.00
#
_symmetry.space_group_name_H-M   'P 1'
#
loop_
_entity.id
_entity.type
_entity.pdbx_description
1 polymer ?
#
loop_
_entity_poly.entity_id
_entity_poly.type
_entity_poly.pdbx_seq_one_letter_code
_entity_poly.pdbx_strand_id
1 'polypeptide(L)' 'MDSIYNVYWNEGFWLPKGVTWKQLENKPDSDVYLPQASDMTWSLPIGLLIFAFRFVFER' A
#
# COMPACT_ATOMS: atom_id res chain seq x y z
N MET A 1 1.58 -11.26 -17.15
CA MET A 1 2.65 -10.66 -16.35
C MET A 1 2.00 -10.15 -15.07
N ASP A 2 1.84 -11.01 -14.08
CA ASP A 2 1.37 -10.57 -12.76
C ASP A 2 2.47 -9.71 -12.15
N SER A 3 2.28 -8.40 -12.34
CA SER A 3 3.22 -7.34 -12.01
C SER A 3 3.62 -7.41 -10.53
N ILE A 4 4.85 -7.04 -10.20
CA ILE A 4 5.42 -6.94 -8.84
C ILE A 4 4.43 -6.30 -7.83
N TYR A 5 3.53 -5.45 -8.32
CA TYR A 5 2.40 -4.90 -7.61
C TYR A 5 1.55 -5.93 -6.83
N ASN A 6 1.23 -7.09 -7.41
CA ASN A 6 0.42 -8.13 -6.75
C ASN A 6 1.16 -8.83 -5.60
N VAL A 7 2.49 -8.89 -5.68
CA VAL A 7 3.34 -9.39 -4.59
C VAL A 7 3.39 -8.35 -3.47
N TYR A 8 3.57 -7.08 -3.85
CA TYR A 8 3.70 -5.98 -2.91
C TYR A 8 2.40 -5.68 -2.15
N TRP A 9 1.26 -5.70 -2.86
CA TRP A 9 -0.08 -5.48 -2.33
C TRP A 9 -0.85 -6.78 -2.12
N ASN A 10 -0.16 -7.82 -1.65
CA ASN A 10 -0.80 -9.11 -1.39
C ASN A 10 -1.98 -8.96 -0.41
N GLU A 11 -3.17 -9.37 -0.85
CA GLU A 11 -4.40 -9.25 -0.06
C GLU A 11 -4.32 -10.00 1.27
N GLY A 12 -3.67 -11.17 1.31
CA GLY A 12 -3.57 -11.97 2.53
C GLY A 12 -2.64 -11.39 3.60
N PHE A 13 -1.71 -10.51 3.22
CA PHE A 13 -0.82 -9.83 4.15
C PHE A 13 -1.43 -8.53 4.68
N TRP A 14 -2.09 -7.76 3.80
CA TRP A 14 -2.58 -6.43 4.13
C TRP A 14 -4.06 -6.38 4.55
N LEU A 15 -4.89 -7.28 4.03
CA LEU A 15 -6.34 -7.25 4.24
C LEU A 15 -6.82 -8.39 5.16
N PRO A 16 -7.94 -8.18 5.87
CA PRO A 16 -8.63 -9.26 6.56
C PRO A 16 -9.13 -10.35 5.60
N LYS A 17 -9.35 -11.56 6.11
CA LYS A 17 -9.91 -12.68 5.33
C LYS A 17 -11.27 -12.28 4.72
N GLY A 18 -11.41 -12.49 3.41
CA GLY A 18 -12.65 -12.22 2.66
C GLY A 18 -12.78 -10.79 2.15
N VAL A 19 -11.78 -9.94 2.35
CA VAL A 19 -11.72 -8.58 1.82
C VAL A 19 -10.69 -8.52 0.68
N THR A 20 -11.05 -7.85 -0.42
CA THR A 20 -10.18 -7.68 -1.59
C THR A 20 -9.99 -6.21 -1.94
N TRP A 21 -8.87 -5.87 -2.57
CA TRP A 21 -8.59 -4.47 -2.97
C TRP A 21 -9.61 -3.96 -3.99
N LYS A 22 -10.17 -4.86 -4.80
CA LYS A 22 -11.25 -4.55 -5.76
C LYS A 22 -12.51 -4.00 -5.09
N GLN A 23 -12.79 -4.38 -3.84
CA GLN A 23 -13.94 -3.83 -3.10
C GLN A 23 -13.72 -2.39 -2.66
N LEU A 24 -12.46 -1.99 -2.52
CA LEU A 24 -12.06 -0.63 -2.15
C LEU A 24 -11.82 0.26 -3.37
N GLU A 25 -11.96 -0.27 -4.59
CA GLU A 25 -11.75 0.48 -5.82
C GLU A 25 -12.78 1.61 -5.95
N ASN A 26 -12.30 2.79 -6.31
CA ASN A 26 -13.14 3.96 -6.48
C ASN A 26 -14.14 3.73 -7.61
N LYS A 27 -15.43 3.89 -7.30
CA LYS A 27 -16.49 3.81 -8.29
C LYS A 27 -16.61 5.16 -9.01
N PRO A 28 -16.72 5.19 -10.34
CA PRO A 28 -16.82 6.44 -11.10
C PRO A 28 -18.04 7.29 -10.74
N ASP A 29 -19.10 6.69 -10.18
CA ASP A 29 -20.32 7.38 -9.72
C ASP A 29 -20.29 7.74 -8.22
N SER A 30 -19.19 7.50 -7.52
CA SER A 30 -19.05 7.81 -6.09
C SER A 30 -18.32 9.14 -5.92
N ASP A 31 -18.95 10.08 -5.23
CA ASP A 31 -18.34 11.37 -4.85
C ASP A 31 -17.31 11.23 -3.71
N VAL A 32 -17.13 10.01 -3.19
CA VAL A 32 -16.20 9.67 -2.11
C VAL A 32 -15.01 8.91 -2.68
N TYR A 33 -13.81 9.47 -2.47
CA TYR A 33 -12.54 8.82 -2.74
C TYR A 33 -12.15 7.89 -1.58
N LEU A 34 -12.08 6.59 -1.86
CA LEU A 34 -11.49 5.58 -1.01
C LEU A 34 -9.98 5.46 -1.27
N PRO A 35 -9.15 5.38 -0.21
CA PRO A 35 -7.72 5.22 -0.35
C PRO A 35 -7.39 3.90 -1.06
N GLN A 36 -6.58 4.00 -2.12
CA GLN A 36 -6.18 2.85 -2.92
C GLN A 36 -4.87 2.27 -2.42
N ALA A 37 -4.65 0.98 -2.65
CA ALA A 37 -3.36 0.34 -2.36
C ALA A 37 -2.19 1.09 -3.03
N SER A 38 -2.39 1.60 -4.24
CA SER A 38 -1.40 2.41 -4.96
C SER A 38 -0.96 3.67 -4.20
N ASP A 39 -1.86 4.31 -3.45
CA ASP A 39 -1.57 5.54 -2.71
C ASP A 39 -0.59 5.30 -1.57
N MET A 40 -0.59 4.07 -1.03
CA MET A 40 0.30 3.66 0.05
C MET A 40 1.66 3.19 -0.47
N THR A 41 1.91 3.16 -1.79
CA THR A 41 3.19 2.69 -2.35
C THR A 41 4.36 3.56 -1.94
N TRP A 42 4.12 4.83 -1.63
CA TRP A 42 5.14 5.73 -1.11
C TRP A 42 5.43 5.53 0.39
N SER A 43 4.54 4.91 1.17
CA SER A 43 4.73 4.79 2.62
C SER A 43 5.91 3.88 2.98
N LEU A 44 6.10 2.78 2.24
CA LEU A 44 7.20 1.84 2.44
C LEU A 44 8.59 2.42 2.11
N PRO A 45 8.85 3.01 0.93
CA PRO A 45 10.15 3.63 0.65
C PRO A 45 10.44 4.79 1.61
N ILE A 46 9.42 5.59 1.98
CA ILE A 46 9.59 6.66 2.97
C ILE A 46 9.95 6.08 4.35
N GLY A 47 9.26 5.02 4.78
CA GLY A 47 9.56 4.34 6.04
C GLY A 47 10.99 3.77 6.07
N LEU A 48 11.44 3.16 4.97
CA LEU A 48 12.82 2.69 4.83
C LEU A 48 13.84 3.83 4.84
N LEU A 49 13.54 4.95 4.19
CA LEU A 49 14.38 6.15 4.22
C LEU A 49 14.52 6.70 5.64
N ILE A 50 13.42 6.82 6.38
CA ILE A 50 13.44 7.26 7.78
C ILE A 50 14.24 6.27 8.63
N PHE A 51 14.01 4.97 8.47
CA PHE A 51 14.75 3.94 9.20
C PHE A 51 16.26 3.99 8.92
N ALA A 52 16.65 4.14 7.65
CA ALA A 52 18.04 4.28 7.25
C ALA A 52 18.66 5.57 7.81
N PHE A 53 17.93 6.69 7.78
CA PHE A 53 18.34 7.94 8.39
C PHE A 53 18.61 7.75 9.89
N ARG A 54 17.68 7.11 10.61
CA ARG A 54 17.90 6.76 12.02
C ARG A 54 19.14 5.90 12.21
N PHE A 55 19.38 4.91 11.37
CA PHE A 55 20.58 4.08 11.48
C PHE A 55 21.90 4.85 11.29
N VAL A 56 21.91 5.88 10.43
CA VAL A 56 23.08 6.72 10.18
C VAL A 56 23.31 7.75 11.29
N PHE A 57 22.24 8.34 11.84
CA PHE A 57 22.33 9.45 12.79
C PHE A 57 22.19 9.07 14.26
N GLU A 58 21.51 7.96 14.56
CA GLU A 58 21.29 7.47 15.94
C GLU A 58 22.31 6.39 16.35
N ARG A 59 23.36 6.18 15.54
CA ARG A 59 24.53 5.36 15.86
C ARG A 59 25.70 6.26 16.23
#